data_AF-A0A949L2N9-F1
#
_entry.id   AF-A0A949L2N9-F1
#
_cell.length_a   1.000
_cell.length_b   1.000
_cell.length_c   1.000
_cell.angle_alpha   90.00
_cell.angle_beta   90.00
_cell.angle_gamma   90.00
#
_symmetry.space_group_name_H-M   'P 1'
#
loop_
_entity.id
_entity.type
_entity.pdbx_description
1 polymer ?
#
loop_
_entity_poly.entity_id
_entity_poly.type
_entity_poly.pdbx_seq_one_letter_code
_entity_poly.pdbx_strand_id
1 'polypeptide(L)'
;MSKKNNEVQFNEDQLINLYGIQFAIAYADGELDKDELKKIFEVMDITGFSLEGKQKVQTYFLEPPILEEIISEMNNDIDEIKYTTYMNAIEVAIANDDISQQQEVQLKKIKESFDITNIQAEKMREFAIKAKEIEERGIDVYSCAGEPQFRCGMSHMSGTTEPPITRLDVYPIHRPPALISPWKDL
;
A
#
# COMPACT_ATOMS: atom_id res chain seq x y z
N MET A 1 23.94 4.60 24.42
CA MET A 1 23.74 5.48 23.25
C MET A 1 22.38 5.14 22.67
N SER A 2 21.38 5.98 22.87
CA SER A 2 20.05 5.77 22.28
C SER A 2 20.15 6.07 20.80
N LYS A 3 19.97 5.06 19.93
CA LYS A 3 19.77 5.30 18.50
C LYS A 3 18.54 6.20 18.38
N LYS A 4 18.71 7.44 17.92
CA LYS A 4 17.58 8.24 17.46
C LYS A 4 17.05 7.51 16.23
N ASN A 5 15.83 7.00 16.30
CA ASN A 5 15.11 6.55 15.12
C ASN A 5 14.87 7.81 14.29
N ASN A 6 15.65 8.01 13.23
CA ASN A 6 15.32 9.01 12.23
C ASN A 6 14.13 8.47 11.46
N GLU A 7 12.94 8.93 11.82
CA GLU A 7 11.73 8.68 11.05
C GLU A 7 11.89 9.45 9.72
N VAL A 8 11.93 8.71 8.61
CA VAL A 8 11.97 9.34 7.29
C VAL A 8 10.59 9.91 7.01
N GLN A 9 10.52 11.20 6.69
CA GLN A 9 9.27 11.86 6.29
C GLN A 9 9.40 12.31 4.85
N PHE A 10 8.42 11.94 4.04
CA PHE A 10 8.31 12.38 2.66
C PHE A 10 7.52 13.68 2.61
N ASN A 11 7.92 14.60 1.72
CA ASN A 11 7.16 15.82 1.50
C ASN A 11 5.93 15.55 0.62
N GLU A 12 5.05 16.55 0.50
CA GLU A 12 3.81 16.43 -0.28
C GLU A 12 4.08 16.06 -1.75
N ASP A 13 5.02 16.74 -2.42
CA ASP A 13 5.34 16.49 -3.84
C ASP A 13 5.86 15.06 -4.08
N GLN A 14 6.70 14.56 -3.18
CA GLN A 14 7.20 13.18 -3.20
C GLN A 14 6.08 12.16 -3.08
N LEU A 15 5.12 12.41 -2.18
CA LEU A 15 3.96 11.53 -2.02
C LEU A 15 3.01 11.61 -3.22
N ILE A 16 2.78 12.80 -3.78
CA ILE A 16 2.01 12.97 -5.01
C ILE A 16 2.64 12.15 -6.15
N ASN A 17 3.95 12.20 -6.29
CA ASN A 17 4.67 11.46 -7.34
C ASN A 17 4.63 9.95 -7.11
N LEU A 18 4.78 9.51 -5.86
CA LEU A 18 4.59 8.12 -5.46
C LEU A 18 3.18 7.61 -5.78
N TYR A 19 2.13 8.41 -5.56
CA TYR A 19 0.76 8.04 -5.94
C TYR A 19 0.56 8.08 -7.45
N GLY A 20 1.15 9.05 -8.13
CA GLY A 20 1.10 9.16 -9.58
C GLY A 20 1.66 7.93 -10.29
N ILE A 21 2.80 7.41 -9.83
CA ILE A 21 3.39 6.18 -10.37
C ILE A 21 2.45 4.99 -10.17
N GLN A 22 1.81 4.87 -9.00
CA GLN A 22 0.86 3.78 -8.76
C GLN A 22 -0.34 3.81 -9.72
N PHE A 23 -0.92 5.00 -9.97
CA PHE A 23 -1.98 5.16 -10.97
C PHE A 23 -1.49 4.89 -12.39
N ALA A 24 -0.29 5.34 -12.76
CA ALA A 24 0.28 5.09 -14.08
C ALA A 24 0.51 3.59 -14.35
N ILE A 25 0.97 2.84 -13.34
CA ILE A 25 1.11 1.38 -13.40
C ILE A 25 -0.25 0.71 -13.53
N ALA A 26 -1.22 1.06 -12.68
CA ALA A 26 -2.53 0.43 -12.71
C ALA A 26 -3.20 0.63 -14.08
N TYR A 27 -3.09 1.83 -14.65
CA TYR A 27 -3.67 2.15 -15.96
C TYR A 27 -2.81 1.72 -17.17
N ALA A 28 -1.73 0.94 -16.97
CA ALA A 28 -0.75 0.68 -18.02
C ALA A 28 -1.33 -0.03 -19.26
N ASP A 29 -2.37 -0.84 -19.09
CA ASP A 29 -3.08 -1.54 -20.17
C ASP A 29 -4.34 -0.79 -20.66
N GLY A 30 -4.65 0.36 -20.07
CA GLY A 30 -5.74 1.25 -20.46
C GLY A 30 -7.03 1.07 -19.66
N GLU A 31 -7.07 0.15 -18.70
CA GLU A 31 -8.17 -0.03 -17.76
C GLU A 31 -7.66 0.07 -16.32
N LEU A 32 -8.57 0.32 -15.37
CA LEU A 32 -8.23 0.39 -13.95
C LEU A 32 -9.01 -0.70 -13.23
N ASP A 33 -8.32 -1.72 -12.74
CA ASP A 33 -9.00 -2.79 -12.01
C ASP A 33 -9.34 -2.35 -10.58
N LYS A 34 -10.39 -2.96 -10.02
CA LYS A 34 -10.86 -2.69 -8.68
C LYS A 34 -9.83 -3.08 -7.63
N ASP A 35 -9.14 -4.21 -7.79
CA ASP A 35 -8.21 -4.69 -6.76
C ASP A 35 -6.89 -3.90 -6.79
N GLU A 36 -6.43 -3.47 -7.97
CA GLU A 36 -5.35 -2.48 -8.12
C GLU A 36 -5.70 -1.18 -7.41
N LEU A 37 -6.87 -0.62 -7.71
CA LEU A 37 -7.34 0.63 -7.10
C LEU A 37 -7.46 0.52 -5.57
N LYS A 38 -7.92 -0.64 -5.08
CA LYS A 38 -7.96 -0.93 -3.64
C LYS A 38 -6.55 -0.85 -3.04
N LYS A 39 -5.53 -1.43 -3.68
CA LYS A 39 -4.14 -1.36 -3.21
C LYS A 39 -3.62 0.07 -3.15
N ILE A 40 -3.92 0.90 -4.16
CA ILE A 40 -3.54 2.31 -4.15
C ILE A 40 -4.19 3.03 -2.95
N PHE A 41 -5.48 2.81 -2.69
CA PHE A 41 -6.18 3.47 -1.58
C PHE A 41 -5.77 2.97 -0.18
N GLU A 42 -5.26 1.75 -0.04
CA GLU A 42 -4.77 1.23 1.23
C GLU A 42 -3.54 2.01 1.75
N VAL A 43 -2.72 2.56 0.84
CA VAL A 43 -1.51 3.32 1.18
C VAL A 43 -1.65 4.84 0.98
N MET A 44 -2.75 5.28 0.37
CA MET A 44 -2.98 6.69 0.09
C MET A 44 -3.49 7.44 1.33
N ASP A 45 -2.74 8.46 1.77
CA ASP A 45 -3.17 9.41 2.78
C ASP A 45 -2.92 10.84 2.30
N ILE A 46 -4.00 11.51 1.94
CA ILE A 46 -3.98 12.92 1.49
C ILE A 46 -4.49 13.88 2.56
N THR A 47 -4.72 13.43 3.80
CA THR A 47 -5.37 14.24 4.85
C THR A 47 -4.62 15.56 5.09
N GLY A 48 -3.29 15.48 5.10
CA GLY A 48 -2.38 16.61 5.32
C GLY A 48 -2.04 17.45 4.08
N PHE A 49 -2.53 17.08 2.89
CA PHE A 49 -2.14 17.77 1.65
C PHE A 49 -2.83 19.13 1.51
N SER A 50 -2.16 20.02 0.77
CA SER A 50 -2.75 21.24 0.25
C SER A 50 -3.98 20.96 -0.61
N LEU A 51 -4.80 21.98 -0.87
CA LEU A 51 -5.94 21.83 -1.76
C LEU A 51 -5.51 21.44 -3.17
N GLU A 52 -4.42 22.02 -3.65
CA GLU A 52 -3.83 21.75 -4.96
C GLU A 52 -3.33 20.30 -5.06
N GLY A 53 -2.59 19.83 -4.04
CA GLY A 53 -2.12 18.44 -4.00
C GLY A 53 -3.26 17.42 -3.95
N LYS A 54 -4.32 17.69 -3.18
CA LYS A 54 -5.54 16.86 -3.17
C LYS A 54 -6.18 16.79 -4.54
N GLN A 55 -6.33 17.93 -5.21
CA GLN A 55 -6.90 17.99 -6.56
C GLN A 55 -6.04 17.25 -7.58
N LYS A 56 -4.71 17.40 -7.51
CA LYS A 56 -3.76 16.70 -8.39
C LYS A 56 -3.88 15.18 -8.25
N VAL A 57 -3.84 14.65 -7.03
CA VAL A 57 -4.01 13.19 -6.80
C VAL A 57 -5.39 12.70 -7.22
N GLN A 58 -6.45 13.46 -6.96
CA GLN A 58 -7.81 13.11 -7.41
C GLN A 58 -7.93 13.07 -8.93
N THR A 59 -7.15 13.88 -9.65
CA THR A 59 -7.17 13.94 -11.11
C THR A 59 -6.60 12.65 -11.71
N TYR A 60 -5.65 11.99 -11.03
CA TYR A 60 -5.09 10.71 -11.47
C TYR A 60 -6.10 9.58 -11.60
N PHE A 61 -7.24 9.67 -10.90
CA PHE A 61 -8.35 8.74 -11.06
C PHE A 61 -9.02 8.85 -12.44
N LEU A 62 -9.03 10.04 -13.03
CA LEU A 62 -9.65 10.33 -14.32
C LEU A 62 -8.64 10.25 -15.46
N GLU A 63 -7.45 10.79 -15.23
CA GLU A 63 -6.36 10.88 -16.20
C GLU A 63 -5.05 10.53 -15.49
N PRO A 64 -4.55 9.29 -15.67
CA PRO A 64 -3.31 8.89 -15.05
C PRO A 64 -2.16 9.75 -15.59
N PRO A 65 -1.17 10.07 -14.75
CA PRO A 65 -0.05 10.89 -15.16
C PRO A 65 0.90 10.12 -16.08
N ILE A 66 1.69 10.85 -16.87
CA ILE A 66 2.71 10.26 -17.74
C ILE A 66 3.86 9.75 -16.86
N LEU A 67 4.11 8.44 -16.91
CA LEU A 67 5.09 7.77 -16.05
C LEU A 67 6.49 8.39 -16.16
N GLU A 68 6.95 8.66 -17.38
CA GLU A 68 8.27 9.21 -17.64
C GLU A 68 8.48 10.60 -17.03
N GLU A 69 7.42 11.43 -16.99
CA GLU A 69 7.48 12.76 -16.39
C GLU A 69 7.69 12.64 -14.88
N ILE A 70 6.91 11.80 -14.20
CA ILE A 70 7.03 11.61 -12.75
C ILE A 70 8.39 11.00 -12.38
N ILE A 71 8.84 9.99 -13.12
CA ILE A 71 10.16 9.39 -12.90
C ILE A 71 11.25 10.47 -12.96
N SER A 72 11.16 11.38 -13.93
CA SER A 72 12.14 12.46 -14.09
C SER A 72 12.18 13.41 -12.89
N GLU A 73 11.03 13.69 -12.28
CA GLU A 73 10.92 14.50 -11.06
C GLU A 73 11.54 13.78 -9.85
N MET A 74 11.36 12.46 -9.77
CA MET A 74 11.85 11.65 -8.65
C MET A 74 13.32 11.22 -8.75
N ASN A 75 13.98 11.43 -9.89
CA ASN A 75 15.37 10.99 -10.08
C ASN A 75 16.35 11.58 -9.06
N ASN A 76 16.09 12.80 -8.55
CA ASN A 76 16.93 13.45 -7.56
C ASN A 76 16.47 13.20 -6.11
N ASP A 77 15.40 12.45 -5.91
CA ASP A 77 14.92 12.10 -4.58
C ASP A 77 15.82 11.07 -3.90
N ILE A 78 15.67 10.98 -2.57
CA ILE A 78 16.34 9.99 -1.73
C ILE A 78 15.92 8.56 -2.10
N ASP A 79 16.83 7.60 -1.94
CA ASP A 79 16.55 6.21 -2.31
C ASP A 79 15.35 5.62 -1.56
N GLU A 80 15.11 6.05 -0.32
CA GLU A 80 13.97 5.60 0.48
C GLU A 80 12.63 5.77 -0.24
N ILE A 81 12.33 6.94 -0.82
CA ILE A 81 11.07 7.13 -1.54
C ILE A 81 11.05 6.33 -2.85
N LYS A 82 12.20 6.19 -3.53
CA LYS A 82 12.30 5.39 -4.77
C LYS A 82 12.01 3.92 -4.50
N TYR A 83 12.58 3.35 -3.45
CA TYR A 83 12.31 1.97 -3.03
C TYR A 83 10.86 1.80 -2.57
N THR A 84 10.31 2.72 -1.78
CA THR A 84 8.90 2.67 -1.38
C THR A 84 7.99 2.72 -2.60
N THR A 85 8.28 3.61 -3.55
CA THR A 85 7.49 3.76 -4.78
C THR A 85 7.53 2.50 -5.63
N TYR A 86 8.71 1.92 -5.84
CA TYR A 86 8.85 0.70 -6.61
C TYR A 86 8.18 -0.50 -5.92
N MET A 87 8.26 -0.59 -4.59
CA MET A 87 7.55 -1.61 -3.82
C MET A 87 6.04 -1.51 -4.01
N ASN A 88 5.47 -0.31 -3.83
CA ASN A 88 4.04 -0.08 -4.00
C ASN A 88 3.59 -0.34 -5.44
N ALA A 89 4.41 0.04 -6.43
CA ALA A 89 4.16 -0.25 -7.84
C ALA A 89 4.05 -1.77 -8.11
N ILE A 90 4.92 -2.58 -7.48
CA ILE A 90 4.82 -4.04 -7.56
C ILE A 90 3.52 -4.53 -6.90
N GLU A 91 3.20 -4.04 -5.69
CA GLU A 91 1.98 -4.46 -4.97
C GLU A 91 0.70 -4.16 -5.75
N VAL A 92 0.65 -3.01 -6.44
CA VAL A 92 -0.43 -2.66 -7.35
C VAL A 92 -0.46 -3.62 -8.54
N ALA A 93 0.66 -3.83 -9.23
CA ALA A 93 0.71 -4.67 -10.41
C ALA A 93 0.32 -6.14 -10.13
N ILE A 94 0.58 -6.67 -8.93
CA ILE A 94 0.21 -8.04 -8.57
C ILE A 94 -1.20 -8.16 -7.98
N ALA A 95 -1.95 -7.07 -7.86
CA ALA A 95 -3.22 -7.05 -7.14
C ALA A 95 -4.22 -8.09 -7.69
N ASN A 96 -4.28 -8.24 -9.03
CA ASN A 96 -5.27 -9.08 -9.71
C ASN A 96 -4.77 -10.51 -10.02
N ASP A 97 -3.66 -10.97 -9.42
CA ASP A 97 -2.99 -12.26 -9.71
C ASP A 97 -2.41 -12.44 -11.12
N ASP A 98 -2.58 -11.45 -11.98
CA ASP A 98 -1.98 -11.37 -13.31
C ASP A 98 -1.34 -10.00 -13.49
N ILE A 99 -0.12 -9.98 -14.03
CA ILE A 99 0.60 -8.74 -14.36
C ILE A 99 0.60 -8.62 -15.87
N SER A 100 0.01 -7.55 -16.40
CA SER A 100 -0.02 -7.34 -17.84
C SER A 100 1.38 -7.08 -18.39
N GLN A 101 1.59 -7.36 -19.69
CA GLN A 101 2.87 -7.10 -20.34
C GLN A 101 3.24 -5.61 -20.27
N GLN A 102 2.25 -4.73 -20.32
CA GLN A 102 2.38 -3.29 -20.21
C GLN A 102 2.88 -2.89 -18.82
N GLN A 103 2.31 -3.47 -17.76
CA GLN A 103 2.77 -3.26 -16.39
C GLN A 103 4.21 -3.74 -16.18
N GLU A 104 4.59 -4.92 -16.71
CA GLU A 104 5.97 -5.40 -16.65
C GLU A 104 6.96 -4.46 -17.36
N VAL A 105 6.57 -3.90 -18.51
CA VAL A 105 7.38 -2.90 -19.22
C VAL A 105 7.56 -1.65 -18.37
N GLN A 106 6.50 -1.16 -17.73
CA GLN A 106 6.58 0.04 -16.89
C GLN A 106 7.37 -0.19 -15.59
N LEU A 107 7.17 -1.32 -14.91
CA LEU A 107 7.98 -1.71 -13.75
C LEU A 107 9.47 -1.79 -14.11
N LYS A 108 9.80 -2.34 -15.28
CA LYS A 108 11.18 -2.36 -15.76
C LYS A 108 11.74 -0.95 -15.94
N LYS A 109 10.97 -0.01 -16.50
CA LYS A 109 11.39 1.40 -16.64
C LYS A 109 11.65 2.07 -15.29
N ILE A 110 10.76 1.87 -14.31
CA ILE A 110 10.92 2.42 -12.96
C ILE A 110 12.18 1.85 -12.32
N LYS A 111 12.36 0.53 -12.38
CA LYS A 111 13.55 -0.15 -11.86
C LYS A 111 14.84 0.43 -12.44
N GLU A 112 14.90 0.57 -13.76
CA GLU A 112 16.07 1.11 -14.47
C GLU A 112 16.33 2.58 -14.12
N SER A 113 15.29 3.38 -13.94
CA SER A 113 15.43 4.82 -13.64
C SER A 113 15.80 5.09 -12.18
N PHE A 114 15.38 4.22 -11.26
CA PHE A 114 15.68 4.33 -9.83
C PHE A 114 16.94 3.57 -9.42
N ASP A 115 17.73 3.09 -10.39
CA ASP A 115 18.96 2.32 -10.17
C ASP A 115 18.76 1.08 -9.26
N ILE A 116 17.56 0.47 -9.32
CA ILE A 116 17.22 -0.71 -8.51
C ILE A 116 17.84 -1.95 -9.18
N THR A 117 18.66 -2.68 -8.44
CA THR A 117 19.33 -3.87 -8.98
C THR A 117 18.34 -5.00 -9.26
N ASN A 118 18.71 -5.93 -10.12
CA ASN A 118 17.88 -7.12 -10.38
C ASN A 118 17.64 -7.94 -9.09
N ILE A 119 18.65 -8.03 -8.22
CA ILE A 119 18.55 -8.76 -6.95
C ILE A 119 17.55 -8.06 -6.01
N GLN A 120 17.66 -6.74 -5.87
CA GLN A 120 16.71 -5.95 -5.08
C GLN A 120 15.28 -6.12 -5.61
N ALA A 121 15.10 -5.98 -6.93
CA ALA A 121 13.79 -6.11 -7.56
C ALA A 121 13.17 -7.51 -7.38
N GLU A 122 13.97 -8.57 -7.50
CA GLU A 122 13.53 -9.94 -7.25
C GLU A 122 13.09 -10.11 -5.78
N LYS A 123 13.88 -9.61 -4.82
CA LYS A 123 13.56 -9.71 -3.39
C LYS A 123 12.33 -8.91 -3.00
N MET A 124 12.16 -7.72 -3.57
CA MET A 124 10.96 -6.90 -3.37
C MET A 124 9.71 -7.61 -3.91
N ARG A 125 9.82 -8.25 -5.08
CA ARG A 125 8.72 -9.04 -5.66
C ARG A 125 8.38 -10.28 -4.83
N GLU A 126 9.38 -11.05 -4.40
CA GLU A 126 9.18 -12.18 -3.49
C GLU A 126 8.47 -11.75 -2.21
N PHE A 127 8.85 -10.59 -1.67
CA PHE A 127 8.23 -10.03 -0.48
C PHE A 127 6.76 -9.63 -0.74
N ALA A 128 6.48 -8.93 -1.84
CA ALA A 128 5.12 -8.52 -2.23
C ALA A 128 4.17 -9.72 -2.34
N ILE A 129 4.61 -10.77 -3.04
CA ILE A 129 3.85 -12.01 -3.23
C ILE A 129 3.54 -12.67 -1.88
N LYS A 130 4.56 -12.83 -1.02
CA LYS A 130 4.36 -13.42 0.32
C LYS A 130 3.44 -12.58 1.19
N ALA A 131 3.54 -11.25 1.12
CA ALA A 131 2.67 -10.35 1.85
C ALA A 131 1.21 -10.52 1.42
N LYS A 132 0.96 -10.59 0.11
CA LYS A 132 -0.35 -10.87 -0.48
C LYS A 132 -0.91 -12.22 -0.02
N GLU A 133 -0.12 -13.29 -0.10
CA GLU A 133 -0.53 -14.64 0.36
C GLU A 133 -0.93 -14.67 1.85
N ILE A 134 -0.28 -13.85 2.70
CA ILE A 134 -0.61 -13.76 4.12
C ILE A 134 -1.93 -13.00 4.31
N GLU A 135 -2.15 -11.93 3.54
CA GLU A 135 -3.38 -11.16 3.56
C GLU A 135 -4.58 -12.01 3.13
N GLU A 136 -4.44 -12.77 2.04
CA GLU A 136 -5.51 -13.63 1.49
C GLU A 136 -5.87 -14.81 2.38
N ARG A 137 -4.88 -15.40 3.07
CA ARG A 137 -5.14 -16.47 4.05
C ARG A 137 -6.00 -15.98 5.20
N GLY A 138 -6.00 -14.66 5.48
CA GLY A 138 -6.56 -14.09 6.67
C GLY A 138 -5.78 -14.56 7.90
N ILE A 139 -5.36 -13.65 8.77
CA ILE A 139 -4.93 -14.08 10.10
C ILE A 139 -6.22 -14.50 10.83
N ASP A 140 -6.51 -15.79 10.86
CA ASP A 140 -7.61 -16.36 11.63
C ASP A 140 -7.27 -16.26 13.13
N VAL A 141 -7.45 -15.07 13.72
CA VAL A 141 -7.18 -14.83 15.15
C VAL A 141 -8.26 -15.44 16.07
N TYR A 142 -9.16 -16.28 15.54
CA TYR A 142 -10.21 -16.93 16.33
C TYR A 142 -9.90 -18.35 16.82
N SER A 143 -8.66 -18.84 16.74
CA SER A 143 -8.29 -20.12 17.38
C SER A 143 -7.69 -19.97 18.79
N CYS A 144 -7.86 -18.82 19.45
CA CYS A 144 -7.45 -18.58 20.84
C CYS A 144 -8.65 -18.24 21.75
N ALA A 145 -9.71 -19.04 21.69
CA ALA A 145 -10.58 -19.24 22.86
C ALA A 145 -10.35 -20.67 23.35
N GLY A 146 -9.26 -20.86 24.10
CA GLY A 146 -9.13 -22.04 24.94
C GLY A 146 -10.36 -22.13 25.83
N GLU A 147 -10.92 -23.33 25.94
CA GLU A 147 -11.96 -23.62 26.92
C GLU A 147 -11.47 -23.24 28.33
N PRO A 148 -12.31 -22.57 29.10
CA PRO A 148 -12.58 -23.06 30.44
C PRO A 148 -14.07 -23.39 30.54
N GLN A 149 -14.33 -24.65 30.83
CA GLN A 149 -15.61 -25.22 31.23
C GLN A 149 -16.48 -24.22 32.01
N PHE A 150 -17.52 -23.62 31.42
CA PHE A 150 -18.68 -23.16 32.19
C PHE A 150 -19.98 -23.24 31.39
N ARG A 151 -20.81 -24.19 31.85
CA ARG A 151 -22.22 -24.47 31.54
C ARG A 151 -22.99 -23.33 30.86
N CYS A 152 -23.51 -23.58 29.66
CA CYS A 152 -24.68 -22.87 29.16
C CYS A 152 -25.93 -23.70 29.48
N GLY A 153 -26.52 -23.41 30.64
CA GLY A 153 -27.94 -23.64 30.89
C GLY A 153 -28.67 -22.33 30.64
N MET A 154 -29.45 -22.25 29.55
CA MET A 154 -30.37 -21.15 29.33
C MET A 154 -31.71 -21.47 30.00
N SER A 155 -32.05 -20.71 31.05
CA SER A 155 -33.43 -20.38 31.40
C SER A 155 -33.60 -18.87 31.33
N HIS A 156 -34.70 -18.45 30.75
CA HIS A 156 -35.08 -17.08 30.41
C HIS A 156 -34.93 -16.08 31.57
N MET A 157 -34.70 -14.80 31.25
CA MET A 157 -35.69 -13.74 31.53
C MET A 157 -35.27 -12.37 30.95
N SER A 158 -36.31 -11.64 30.58
CA SER A 158 -36.44 -10.33 29.96
C SER A 158 -35.80 -9.16 30.72
N GLY A 159 -35.32 -8.15 29.98
CA GLY A 159 -35.07 -6.81 30.51
C GLY A 159 -34.44 -5.86 29.47
N THR A 160 -35.24 -4.95 28.92
CA THR A 160 -34.90 -3.63 28.34
C THR A 160 -33.60 -3.51 27.53
N THR A 161 -33.71 -3.54 26.20
CA THR A 161 -32.63 -3.17 25.28
C THR A 161 -32.79 -1.73 24.80
N GLU A 162 -32.07 -0.79 25.41
CA GLU A 162 -31.45 0.28 24.62
C GLU A 162 -30.37 -0.40 23.75
N PRO A 163 -30.24 -0.08 22.45
CA PRO A 163 -29.14 -0.62 21.65
C PRO A 163 -27.82 0.03 22.12
N PRO A 164 -26.81 -0.77 22.49
CA PRO A 164 -25.47 -0.24 22.73
C PRO A 164 -24.84 0.15 21.39
N ILE A 165 -24.49 1.43 21.31
CA ILE A 165 -23.44 2.06 20.49
C ILE A 165 -22.86 1.12 19.43
N THR A 166 -23.25 1.34 18.17
CA THR A 166 -22.58 0.74 17.01
C THR A 166 -21.12 1.14 17.03
N ARG A 167 -20.26 0.15 17.30
CA ARG A 167 -18.81 0.21 17.23
C ARG A 167 -18.38 0.39 15.77
N LEU A 168 -18.50 1.62 15.29
CA LEU A 168 -17.67 2.20 14.23
C LEU A 168 -16.25 2.30 14.81
N ASP A 169 -15.54 1.19 14.87
CA ASP A 169 -14.08 1.14 15.10
C ASP A 169 -13.54 -0.15 14.47
N VAL A 170 -13.81 -0.34 13.18
CA VAL A 170 -12.86 -1.07 12.35
C VAL A 170 -11.79 -0.03 12.04
N TYR A 171 -10.80 0.07 12.92
CA TYR A 171 -9.59 0.83 12.63
C TYR A 171 -9.06 0.33 11.29
N PRO A 172 -8.93 1.19 10.26
CA PRO A 172 -8.10 0.82 9.13
C PRO A 172 -6.73 0.55 9.72
N ILE A 173 -6.14 -0.59 9.37
CA ILE A 173 -4.72 -0.82 9.58
C ILE A 173 -4.06 0.20 8.64
N HIS A 174 -3.90 1.44 9.10
CA HIS A 174 -2.98 2.39 8.52
C HIS A 174 -1.61 1.75 8.70
N ARG A 175 -1.19 0.98 7.70
CA ARG A 175 0.20 0.59 7.57
C ARG A 175 0.87 1.85 7.02
N PRO A 176 1.65 2.60 7.82
CA PRO A 176 2.46 3.68 7.25
C PRO A 176 3.31 3.05 6.13
N PRO A 177 3.60 3.78 5.05
CA PRO A 177 4.51 3.31 4.00
C PRO A 177 5.76 2.78 4.71
N ALA A 178 6.16 1.54 4.42
CA ALA A 178 7.13 0.82 5.23
C ALA A 178 8.43 1.62 5.41
N LEU A 179 8.56 2.25 6.58
CA LEU A 179 9.65 3.15 6.95
C LEU A 179 10.75 2.34 7.63
N ILE A 180 11.59 1.74 6.81
CA ILE A 180 13.01 1.38 6.96
C ILE A 180 13.28 0.64 5.66
N SER A 181 14.12 1.17 4.75
CA SER A 181 14.45 0.47 3.51
C SER A 181 15.50 -0.61 3.80
N PRO A 182 15.15 -1.92 3.94
CA PRO A 182 16.14 -2.99 4.06
C PRO A 182 16.92 -3.21 2.75
N TRP A 183 16.63 -2.43 1.71
CA TRP A 183 17.08 -2.67 0.34
C TRP A 183 18.47 -2.09 0.06
N LYS A 184 18.96 -1.13 0.86
CA LYS A 184 20.25 -0.46 0.64
C LYS A 184 21.47 -1.39 0.66
N ASP A 185 21.38 -2.54 1.35
CA ASP A 185 22.50 -3.46 1.56
C ASP A 185 22.42 -4.75 0.72
N LEU A 186 21.46 -4.84 -0.22
CA LEU A 186 21.25 -5.99 -1.12
C LEU A 186 21.83 -5.73 -2.51
#